data_AF-A0AA35TC75-F1
#
_entry.id   AF-A0AA35TC75-F1
#
_cell.length_a   1.000
_cell.length_b   1.000
_cell.length_c   1.000
_cell.angle_alpha   90.00
_cell.angle_beta   90.00
_cell.angle_gamma   90.00
#
_symmetry.space_group_name_H-M   'P 1'
#
loop_
_entity.id
_entity.type
_entity.pdbx_description
1 polymer ?
#
loop_
_entity_poly.entity_id
_entity_poly.type
_entity_poly.pdbx_seq_one_letter_code
_entity_poly.pdbx_strand_id
1 'polypeptide(L)'
;MARSVTRSAVLGGTGGSAWDDNILSHSPAIVGVKKIDIRHGNQVDRLQVTYRLADGSTYTAPAHGGTGGSLSSFTLAKNERIVRMEGKTNNVLVDQVTFVTQNDAGEEKTYGPFGQTGQTQFKVEGYIVGFFGRAGNLLDALGAYYLPPLTKSPTYGGTGGKAFADPVDVNIPPVVNVKRMRIRHGNQVDSIDADYQLLGGGVLDGSNHGGTGGRPTVVEFEDGEFIIAMTGKTNNVLVDQVTFTTRKRNGTTATYGPFGKTGETKYEVTGNIVGFFGRAGNLLDAIGAFYC
;
A
#
# COMPACT_ATOMS: atom_id res chain seq x y z
N MET A 1 -13.37 -2.31 4.57
CA MET A 1 -13.50 -1.17 3.65
C MET A 1 -12.45 -1.36 2.57
N ALA A 2 -12.54 -0.65 1.43
CA ALA A 2 -11.45 -0.65 0.45
C ALA A 2 -10.14 -0.14 1.09
N ARG A 3 -8.99 -0.41 0.46
CA ARG A 3 -7.69 0.06 0.96
C ARG A 3 -7.67 1.56 0.79
N SER A 4 -7.69 2.28 1.91
CA SER A 4 -7.71 3.73 1.94
C SER A 4 -6.58 4.27 2.80
N VAL A 5 -6.21 5.52 2.57
CA VAL A 5 -5.27 6.23 3.42
C VAL A 5 -5.87 6.31 4.83
N THR A 6 -5.14 5.76 5.80
CA THR A 6 -5.47 5.75 7.21
C THR A 6 -4.68 6.84 7.92
N ARG A 7 -5.32 7.51 8.88
CA ARG A 7 -4.67 8.47 9.76
C ARG A 7 -4.25 7.78 11.05
N SER A 8 -2.97 7.83 11.41
CA SER A 8 -2.47 7.24 12.66
C SER A 8 -2.98 8.00 13.89
N ALA A 9 -2.67 7.49 15.09
CA ALA A 9 -2.67 8.33 16.28
C ALA A 9 -1.59 9.43 16.16
N VAL A 10 -1.79 10.55 16.84
CA VAL A 10 -0.77 11.59 17.02
C VAL A 10 0.14 11.21 18.19
N LEU A 11 1.45 11.28 17.99
CA LEU A 11 2.47 10.75 18.90
C LEU A 11 3.31 11.91 19.43
N GLY A 12 3.25 12.19 20.73
CA GLY A 12 3.91 13.33 21.35
C GLY A 12 2.99 14.05 22.35
N GLY A 13 3.25 15.34 22.59
CA GLY A 13 2.49 16.16 23.53
C GLY A 13 1.40 17.02 22.90
N THR A 14 0.78 17.87 23.73
CA THR A 14 -0.31 18.78 23.34
C THR A 14 0.15 20.22 23.06
N GLY A 15 1.45 20.49 23.17
CA GLY A 15 2.05 21.79 22.89
C GLY A 15 1.97 22.20 21.41
N GLY A 16 2.53 23.37 21.08
CA GLY A 16 2.57 23.88 19.72
C GLY A 16 1.20 24.13 19.07
N SER A 17 1.24 24.45 17.77
CA SER A 17 0.04 24.58 16.92
C SER A 17 -0.14 23.32 16.08
N ALA A 18 -1.40 22.90 15.90
CA ALA A 18 -1.72 21.77 15.03
C ALA A 18 -1.43 22.11 13.56
N TRP A 19 -0.96 21.12 12.82
CA TRP A 19 -0.72 21.22 11.38
C TRP A 19 -1.11 19.91 10.69
N ASP A 20 -1.49 20.02 9.42
CA ASP A 20 -1.79 18.91 8.54
C ASP A 20 -1.34 19.29 7.13
N ASP A 21 -0.59 18.42 6.46
CA ASP A 21 -0.12 18.69 5.10
C ASP A 21 -1.24 18.50 4.04
N ASN A 22 -2.48 18.26 4.48
CA ASN A 22 -3.69 18.15 3.68
C ASN A 22 -3.64 17.01 2.66
N ILE A 23 -3.06 15.86 3.05
CA ILE A 23 -2.83 14.70 2.18
C ILE A 23 -4.12 14.22 1.49
N LEU A 24 -5.26 14.29 2.18
CA LEU A 24 -6.55 13.79 1.69
C LEU A 24 -7.29 14.77 0.76
N SER A 25 -6.90 16.04 0.71
CA SER A 25 -7.60 17.10 -0.03
C SER A 25 -6.72 17.88 -1.00
N HIS A 26 -5.41 17.64 -1.02
CA HIS A 26 -4.49 18.28 -1.95
C HIS A 26 -4.85 17.95 -3.41
N SER A 27 -4.73 18.94 -4.30
CA SER A 27 -4.96 18.78 -5.73
C SER A 27 -3.82 19.45 -6.52
N PRO A 28 -3.09 18.71 -7.37
CA PRO A 28 -3.20 17.27 -7.65
C PRO A 28 -2.96 16.39 -6.42
N ALA A 29 -3.49 15.16 -6.36
CA ALA A 29 -3.42 14.33 -5.16
C ALA A 29 -1.97 14.00 -4.74
N ILE A 30 -1.68 14.02 -3.44
CA ILE A 30 -0.41 13.52 -2.89
C ILE A 30 -0.43 11.99 -2.90
N VAL A 31 0.59 11.39 -3.52
CA VAL A 31 0.67 9.95 -3.74
C VAL A 31 1.88 9.29 -3.09
N GLY A 32 2.75 10.07 -2.45
CA GLY A 32 3.88 9.55 -1.70
C GLY A 32 4.90 10.60 -1.31
N VAL A 33 5.88 10.20 -0.51
CA VAL A 33 6.98 11.06 -0.08
C VAL A 33 8.13 11.05 -1.10
N LYS A 34 8.68 12.23 -1.39
CA LYS A 34 9.89 12.39 -2.22
C LYS A 34 11.13 12.64 -1.38
N LYS A 35 11.04 13.51 -0.37
CA LYS A 35 12.17 13.97 0.42
C LYS A 35 11.71 14.34 1.84
N ILE A 36 12.56 14.04 2.81
CA ILE A 36 12.43 14.52 4.19
C ILE A 36 13.62 15.43 4.49
N ASP A 37 13.30 16.63 4.98
CA ASP A 37 14.25 17.56 5.60
C ASP A 37 13.89 17.64 7.09
N ILE A 38 14.81 17.23 7.95
CA ILE A 38 14.60 17.16 9.40
C ILE A 38 15.70 17.91 10.14
N ARG A 39 15.33 18.82 11.04
CA ARG A 39 16.27 19.44 11.98
C ARG A 39 16.18 18.75 13.32
N HIS A 40 17.34 18.43 13.90
CA HIS A 40 17.40 17.75 15.18
C HIS A 40 18.67 18.09 15.96
N GLY A 41 18.56 18.02 17.28
CA GLY A 41 19.67 18.05 18.24
C GLY A 41 19.48 16.91 19.26
N ASN A 42 19.20 17.26 20.51
CA ASN A 42 18.73 16.27 21.50
C ASN A 42 17.29 15.82 21.23
N GLN A 43 16.49 16.69 20.62
CA GLN A 43 15.09 16.52 20.25
C GLN A 43 14.91 16.81 18.74
N VAL A 44 13.73 16.52 18.20
CA VAL A 44 13.38 16.91 16.83
C VAL A 44 12.90 18.36 16.82
N ASP A 45 13.64 19.23 16.16
CA ASP A 45 13.34 20.66 16.06
C ASP A 45 12.30 20.95 14.98
N ARG A 46 12.42 20.31 13.81
CA ARG A 46 11.58 20.62 12.64
C ARG A 46 11.48 19.49 11.64
N LEU A 47 10.32 19.33 11.03
CA LEU A 47 10.09 18.46 9.87
C LEU A 47 9.61 19.29 8.67
N GLN A 48 10.15 19.03 7.49
CA GLN A 48 9.60 19.51 6.22
C GLN A 48 9.64 18.39 5.20
N VAL A 49 8.56 18.25 4.44
CA VAL A 49 8.37 17.13 3.52
C VAL A 49 8.13 17.65 2.12
N THR A 50 8.82 17.03 1.15
CA THR A 50 8.45 17.17 -0.26
C THR A 50 7.74 15.92 -0.71
N TYR A 51 6.56 16.09 -1.29
CA TYR A 51 5.65 15.06 -1.75
C TYR A 51 5.73 14.87 -3.26
N ARG A 52 5.36 13.68 -3.70
CA ARG A 52 5.08 13.34 -5.09
C ARG A 52 3.59 13.51 -5.34
N LEU A 53 3.24 14.13 -6.45
CA LEU A 53 1.86 14.34 -6.86
C LEU A 53 1.44 13.37 -7.97
N ALA A 54 0.14 13.12 -8.09
CA ALA A 54 -0.43 12.18 -9.05
C ALA A 54 -0.13 12.52 -10.52
N ASP A 55 0.14 13.79 -10.83
CA ASP A 55 0.53 14.26 -12.17
C ASP A 55 2.04 14.14 -12.43
N GLY A 56 2.81 13.59 -11.48
CA GLY A 56 4.25 13.43 -11.56
C GLY A 56 5.08 14.62 -11.06
N SER A 57 4.43 15.75 -10.73
CA SER A 57 5.10 16.90 -10.13
C SER A 57 5.38 16.68 -8.63
N THR A 58 5.97 17.68 -7.97
CA THR A 58 6.28 17.65 -6.54
C THR A 58 5.75 18.86 -5.80
N TYR A 59 5.35 18.66 -4.55
CA TYR A 59 4.90 19.73 -3.66
C TYR A 59 5.72 19.71 -2.36
N THR A 60 6.37 20.82 -2.04
CA THR A 60 7.05 20.99 -0.73
C THR A 60 6.10 21.65 0.24
N ALA A 61 5.72 20.91 1.29
CA ALA A 61 4.85 21.43 2.33
C ALA A 61 5.57 22.46 3.23
N PRO A 62 4.83 23.26 4.02
CA PRO A 62 5.41 24.12 5.03
C PRO A 62 6.32 23.33 5.99
N ALA A 63 7.33 24.01 6.54
CA ALA A 63 8.16 23.43 7.57
C ALA A 63 7.47 23.58 8.94
N HIS A 64 7.44 22.50 9.72
CA HIS A 64 6.76 22.44 11.01
C HIS A 64 7.79 22.31 12.13
N GLY A 65 7.95 23.35 12.93
CA GLY A 65 8.95 23.44 14.00
C GLY A 65 9.95 24.59 13.81
N GLY A 66 10.96 24.66 14.68
CA GLY A 66 11.90 25.79 14.75
C GLY A 66 13.18 25.65 13.91
N THR A 67 14.06 26.63 14.02
CA THR A 67 15.33 26.67 13.26
C THR A 67 16.52 26.06 14.02
N GLY A 68 16.28 25.50 15.20
CA GLY A 68 17.30 24.85 16.03
C GLY A 68 17.90 23.60 15.37
N GLY A 69 18.78 22.94 16.12
CA GLY A 69 19.44 21.71 15.71
C GLY A 69 20.28 21.83 14.42
N SER A 70 20.70 20.66 13.94
CA SER A 70 21.39 20.50 12.65
C SER A 70 20.43 19.93 11.61
N LEU A 71 20.54 20.37 10.36
CA LEU A 71 19.74 19.84 9.26
C LEU A 71 20.29 18.49 8.80
N SER A 72 19.42 17.51 8.67
CA SER A 72 19.64 16.26 7.95
C SER A 72 18.56 16.10 6.88
N SER A 73 18.93 15.48 5.76
CA SER A 73 18.03 15.33 4.62
C SER A 73 18.25 13.99 3.95
N PHE A 74 17.17 13.38 3.46
CA PHE A 74 17.25 12.24 2.56
C PHE A 74 16.17 12.30 1.48
N THR A 75 16.52 11.85 0.28
CA THR A 75 15.64 11.83 -0.89
C THR A 75 15.41 10.39 -1.31
N LEU A 76 14.14 10.03 -1.48
CA LEU A 76 13.76 8.69 -1.91
C LEU A 76 13.96 8.54 -3.42
N ALA A 77 14.50 7.40 -3.82
CA ALA A 77 14.56 6.98 -5.23
C ALA A 77 13.15 6.84 -5.83
N LYS A 78 13.02 6.70 -7.16
CA LYS A 78 11.71 6.57 -7.82
C LYS A 78 10.93 5.35 -7.29
N ASN A 79 11.64 4.28 -6.99
CA ASN A 79 11.15 2.96 -6.57
C ASN A 79 11.32 2.73 -5.06
N GLU A 80 11.37 3.79 -4.25
CA GLU A 80 11.61 3.70 -2.81
C GLU A 80 10.51 4.44 -2.08
N ARG A 81 10.03 3.85 -0.98
CA ARG A 81 8.90 4.36 -0.19
C ARG A 81 9.16 4.20 1.30
N ILE A 82 8.58 5.05 2.13
CA ILE A 82 8.62 4.89 3.59
C ILE A 82 7.59 3.82 3.98
N VAL A 83 8.05 2.74 4.61
CA VAL A 83 7.21 1.61 5.06
C VAL A 83 7.00 1.59 6.56
N ARG A 84 7.81 2.38 7.30
CA ARG A 84 7.70 2.48 8.74
C ARG A 84 8.29 3.79 9.24
N MET A 85 7.61 4.39 10.21
CA MET A 85 8.09 5.50 11.02
C MET A 85 8.07 5.03 12.47
N GLU A 86 9.18 5.19 13.17
CA GLU A 86 9.28 4.86 14.58
C GLU A 86 10.13 5.88 15.31
N GLY A 87 10.08 5.86 16.63
CA GLY A 87 10.81 6.86 17.39
C GLY A 87 10.48 6.81 18.86
N LYS A 88 10.83 7.90 19.54
CA LYS A 88 10.60 8.04 20.97
C LYS A 88 10.05 9.42 21.30
N THR A 89 9.15 9.46 22.27
CA THR A 89 8.64 10.69 22.88
C THR A 89 8.98 10.72 24.37
N ASN A 90 8.90 11.89 24.98
CA ASN A 90 8.89 12.06 26.43
C ASN A 90 7.48 12.46 26.94
N ASN A 91 6.44 12.15 26.15
CA ASN A 91 5.04 12.58 26.31
C ASN A 91 4.79 14.10 26.18
N VAL A 92 5.82 14.91 25.93
CA VAL A 92 5.72 16.36 25.70
C VAL A 92 6.14 16.71 24.27
N LEU A 93 7.20 16.07 23.78
CA LEU A 93 7.81 16.30 22.48
C LEU A 93 8.10 14.99 21.75
N VAL A 94 8.31 15.11 20.44
CA VAL A 94 8.97 14.08 19.63
C VAL A 94 10.48 14.22 19.82
N ASP A 95 11.05 13.37 20.67
CA ASP A 95 12.48 13.41 21.00
C ASP A 95 13.34 12.70 19.96
N GLN A 96 12.78 11.71 19.28
CA GLN A 96 13.49 10.93 18.27
C GLN A 96 12.55 10.43 17.18
N VAL A 97 13.02 10.44 15.93
CA VAL A 97 12.34 9.84 14.78
C VAL A 97 13.32 9.07 13.90
N THR A 98 12.88 7.92 13.42
CA THR A 98 13.57 7.06 12.46
C THR A 98 12.58 6.69 11.36
N PHE A 99 13.03 6.77 10.11
CA PHE A 99 12.25 6.33 8.95
C PHE A 99 12.90 5.10 8.34
N VAL A 100 12.10 4.07 8.09
CA VAL A 100 12.53 2.90 7.33
C VAL A 100 11.85 2.94 5.98
N THR A 101 12.68 2.92 4.96
CA THR A 101 12.27 2.87 3.56
C THR A 101 12.49 1.49 3.00
N GLN A 102 11.74 1.14 1.96
CA GLN A 102 11.91 -0.09 1.22
C GLN A 102 11.85 0.19 -0.28
N ASN A 103 12.70 -0.49 -1.06
CA ASN A 103 12.60 -0.46 -2.51
C ASN A 103 11.71 -1.58 -3.07
N ASP A 104 11.52 -1.63 -4.39
CA ASP A 104 10.71 -2.66 -5.05
C ASP A 104 11.28 -4.08 -4.94
N ALA A 105 12.59 -4.21 -4.69
CA ALA A 105 13.24 -5.49 -4.43
C ALA A 105 13.04 -5.98 -2.98
N GLY A 106 12.39 -5.18 -2.13
CA GLY A 106 12.17 -5.50 -0.72
C GLY A 106 13.34 -5.13 0.19
N GLU A 107 14.37 -4.46 -0.33
CA GLU A 107 15.53 -4.04 0.46
C GLU A 107 15.18 -2.82 1.32
N GLU A 108 15.44 -2.92 2.63
CA GLU A 108 15.18 -1.84 3.57
C GLU A 108 16.41 -0.94 3.79
N LYS A 109 16.15 0.36 3.98
CA LYS A 109 17.14 1.32 4.48
C LYS A 109 16.57 2.12 5.63
N THR A 110 17.41 2.38 6.62
CA THR A 110 17.06 3.15 7.82
C THR A 110 17.69 4.53 7.77
N TYR A 111 16.87 5.57 8.00
CA TYR A 111 17.27 6.96 8.11
C TYR A 111 16.99 7.47 9.52
N GLY A 112 18.04 7.92 10.19
CA GLY A 112 18.01 8.32 11.61
C GLY A 112 18.76 7.32 12.50
N PRO A 113 18.50 7.32 13.81
CA PRO A 113 17.55 8.20 14.49
C PRO A 113 17.95 9.68 14.38
N PHE A 114 16.95 10.55 14.23
CA PHE A 114 17.07 12.00 14.34
C PHE A 114 16.57 12.41 15.72
N GLY A 115 17.44 12.97 16.56
CA GLY A 115 17.19 13.19 18.00
C GLY A 115 17.62 12.01 18.90
N GLN A 116 17.63 12.22 20.23
CA GLN A 116 18.37 11.35 21.18
C GLN A 116 17.59 10.91 22.44
N THR A 117 16.82 11.78 23.09
CA THR A 117 16.54 11.67 24.54
C THR A 117 15.24 10.93 24.94
N GLY A 118 14.45 10.45 23.99
CA GLY A 118 13.10 9.96 24.27
C GLY A 118 13.03 8.66 25.06
N GLN A 119 11.88 8.42 25.70
CA GLN A 119 11.63 7.27 26.59
C GLN A 119 10.53 6.35 26.05
N THR A 120 9.37 6.92 25.69
CA THR A 120 8.22 6.17 25.20
C THR A 120 8.36 5.90 23.71
N GLN A 121 8.47 4.63 23.32
CA GLN A 121 8.56 4.23 21.92
C GLN A 121 7.22 4.38 21.20
N PHE A 122 7.27 4.73 19.93
CA PHE A 122 6.13 4.67 19.04
C PHE A 122 6.51 4.09 17.69
N LYS A 123 5.51 3.61 16.96
CA LYS A 123 5.67 3.01 15.65
C LYS A 123 4.39 3.13 14.82
N VAL A 124 4.56 3.45 13.54
CA VAL A 124 3.52 3.41 12.50
C VAL A 124 4.06 2.56 11.36
N GLU A 125 3.32 1.51 10.99
CA GLU A 125 3.66 0.61 9.88
C GLU A 125 2.68 0.72 8.73
N GLY A 126 3.21 0.61 7.53
CA GLY A 126 2.48 0.72 6.28
C GLY A 126 3.13 1.71 5.34
N TYR A 127 2.61 1.84 4.12
CA TYR A 127 3.14 2.80 3.17
C TYR A 127 2.74 4.21 3.61
N ILE A 128 3.67 4.94 4.22
CA ILE A 128 3.50 6.32 4.66
C ILE A 128 3.53 7.26 3.44
N VAL A 129 2.42 7.98 3.25
CA VAL A 129 2.19 8.91 2.13
C VAL A 129 2.19 10.38 2.58
N GLY A 130 2.05 10.65 3.88
CA GLY A 130 2.32 11.98 4.43
C GLY A 130 2.10 12.11 5.92
N PHE A 131 2.08 13.34 6.41
CA PHE A 131 2.21 13.63 7.83
C PHE A 131 1.26 14.72 8.31
N PHE A 132 0.99 14.70 9.61
CA PHE A 132 0.27 15.73 10.36
C PHE A 132 0.85 15.78 11.78
N GLY A 133 0.52 16.80 12.57
CA GLY A 133 1.06 16.84 13.93
C GLY A 133 0.83 18.16 14.65
N ARG A 134 1.75 18.47 15.56
CA ARG A 134 1.80 19.72 16.32
C ARG A 134 3.24 20.23 16.38
N ALA A 135 3.44 21.52 16.23
CA ALA A 135 4.77 22.13 16.28
C ALA A 135 4.74 23.56 16.82
N GLY A 136 5.77 23.91 17.58
CA GLY A 136 6.13 25.26 17.98
C GLY A 136 7.60 25.53 17.61
N ASN A 137 8.44 25.80 18.61
CA ASN A 137 9.90 25.87 18.39
C ASN A 137 10.54 24.50 18.15
N LEU A 138 9.86 23.43 18.56
CA LEU A 138 10.23 22.03 18.37
C LEU A 138 9.04 21.27 17.78
N LEU A 139 9.24 19.99 17.46
CA LEU A 139 8.16 19.11 17.05
C LEU A 139 7.46 18.52 18.28
N ASP A 140 6.33 19.11 18.67
CA ASP A 140 5.55 18.69 19.83
C ASP A 140 4.92 17.30 19.64
N ALA A 141 4.36 17.05 18.46
CA ALA A 141 3.78 15.75 18.13
C ALA A 141 3.78 15.45 16.62
N LEU A 142 3.79 14.17 16.27
CA LEU A 142 3.82 13.69 14.89
C LEU A 142 2.85 12.53 14.69
N GLY A 143 2.11 12.58 13.59
CA GLY A 143 1.29 11.51 13.07
C GLY A 143 1.55 11.33 11.58
N ALA A 144 1.11 10.21 11.04
CA ALA A 144 1.30 9.83 9.65
C ALA A 144 -0.02 9.41 8.99
N TYR A 145 -0.13 9.75 7.73
CA TYR A 145 -1.08 9.19 6.78
C TYR A 145 -0.42 8.02 6.06
N TYR A 146 -1.03 6.83 6.13
CA TYR A 146 -0.44 5.62 5.58
C TYR A 146 -1.48 4.69 4.96
N LEU A 147 -1.08 3.92 3.97
CA LEU A 147 -1.85 2.75 3.54
C LEU A 147 -1.48 1.57 4.43
N PRO A 148 -2.46 0.78 4.91
CA PRO A 148 -2.17 -0.41 5.70
C PRO A 148 -1.17 -1.35 5.01
N PRO A 149 -0.31 -2.02 5.80
CA PRO A 149 0.63 -3.00 5.26
C PRO A 149 -0.15 -4.14 4.60
N LEU A 150 0.41 -4.67 3.51
CA LEU A 150 -0.17 -5.78 2.78
C LEU A 150 0.26 -7.11 3.39
N THR A 151 -0.70 -8.00 3.55
CA THR A 151 -0.49 -9.41 3.85
C THR A 151 -0.44 -10.18 2.53
N LYS A 152 0.52 -11.10 2.44
CA LYS A 152 0.64 -12.03 1.32
C LYS A 152 0.00 -13.35 1.73
N SER A 153 -1.00 -13.82 0.99
CA SER A 153 -1.62 -15.13 1.24
C SER A 153 -0.63 -16.28 1.01
N PRO A 154 -0.97 -17.52 1.40
CA PRO A 154 -0.38 -18.70 0.79
C PRO A 154 -0.59 -18.71 -0.73
N THR A 155 0.23 -19.48 -1.43
CA THR A 155 0.05 -19.75 -2.86
C THR A 155 -0.76 -21.04 -3.01
N TYR A 156 -1.81 -21.04 -3.82
CA TYR A 156 -2.69 -22.17 -4.05
C TYR A 156 -2.55 -22.67 -5.48
N GLY A 157 -2.26 -23.95 -5.67
CA GLY A 157 -2.02 -24.56 -6.98
C GLY A 157 -0.69 -25.32 -7.00
N GLY A 158 -0.13 -25.52 -8.19
CA GLY A 158 1.12 -26.28 -8.39
C GLY A 158 2.38 -25.41 -8.50
N THR A 159 3.51 -26.07 -8.79
CA THR A 159 4.83 -25.43 -8.94
C THR A 159 5.22 -25.18 -10.41
N GLY A 160 4.34 -25.48 -11.36
CA GLY A 160 4.53 -25.26 -12.78
C GLY A 160 4.57 -23.77 -13.17
N GLY A 161 4.72 -23.48 -14.46
CA GLY A 161 4.71 -22.11 -14.98
C GLY A 161 5.87 -21.20 -14.50
N LYS A 162 5.81 -19.92 -14.90
CA LYS A 162 6.70 -18.85 -14.44
C LYS A 162 6.02 -18.06 -13.33
N ALA A 163 6.80 -17.64 -12.33
CA ALA A 163 6.29 -16.81 -11.25
C ALA A 163 5.90 -15.41 -11.77
N PHE A 164 4.82 -14.87 -11.22
CA PHE A 164 4.39 -13.49 -11.44
C PHE A 164 3.97 -12.85 -10.10
N ALA A 165 4.04 -11.53 -10.03
CA ALA A 165 3.48 -10.74 -8.95
C ALA A 165 3.08 -9.38 -9.50
N ASP A 166 1.84 -8.97 -9.26
CA ASP A 166 1.33 -7.70 -9.73
C ASP A 166 1.88 -6.54 -8.88
N PRO A 167 2.09 -5.37 -9.49
CA PRO A 167 2.81 -4.28 -8.84
C PRO A 167 1.93 -3.45 -7.89
N VAL A 168 1.62 -3.99 -6.71
CA VAL A 168 0.70 -3.32 -5.76
C VAL A 168 1.33 -2.11 -5.06
N ASP A 169 2.54 -2.27 -4.52
CA ASP A 169 3.28 -1.23 -3.75
C ASP A 169 4.65 -0.88 -4.37
N VAL A 170 4.92 -1.35 -5.59
CA VAL A 170 6.19 -1.14 -6.32
C VAL A 170 6.11 -0.01 -7.35
N ASN A 171 4.98 0.73 -7.35
CA ASN A 171 4.77 1.91 -8.18
C ASN A 171 4.32 3.07 -7.30
N ILE A 172 4.71 4.30 -7.69
CA ILE A 172 4.14 5.53 -7.15
C ILE A 172 3.36 6.18 -8.29
N PRO A 173 2.03 6.33 -8.19
CA PRO A 173 1.19 6.07 -7.01
C PRO A 173 0.97 4.58 -6.67
N PRO A 174 0.72 4.22 -5.39
CA PRO A 174 0.38 2.85 -4.99
C PRO A 174 -1.01 2.41 -5.45
N VAL A 175 -1.21 1.10 -5.59
CA VAL A 175 -2.52 0.49 -5.86
C VAL A 175 -3.39 0.50 -4.60
N VAL A 176 -4.65 0.93 -4.76
CA VAL A 176 -5.64 0.97 -3.67
C VAL A 176 -6.82 0.02 -3.91
N ASN A 177 -7.05 -0.43 -5.14
CA ASN A 177 -8.14 -1.35 -5.44
C ASN A 177 -7.92 -2.11 -6.75
N VAL A 178 -8.57 -3.26 -6.89
CA VAL A 178 -8.77 -3.91 -8.19
C VAL A 178 -9.97 -3.25 -8.86
N LYS A 179 -9.81 -2.81 -10.10
CA LYS A 179 -10.85 -2.09 -10.87
C LYS A 179 -11.57 -3.00 -11.87
N ARG A 180 -10.83 -3.92 -12.47
CA ARG A 180 -11.35 -4.86 -13.47
C ARG A 180 -10.61 -6.17 -13.37
N MET A 181 -11.32 -7.28 -13.57
CA MET A 181 -10.71 -8.60 -13.80
C MET A 181 -11.03 -9.07 -15.22
N ARG A 182 -10.03 -9.59 -15.93
CA ARG A 182 -10.18 -10.36 -17.16
C ARG A 182 -9.74 -11.80 -16.84
N ILE A 183 -10.65 -12.75 -16.99
CA ILE A 183 -10.40 -14.17 -16.72
C ILE A 183 -10.67 -14.97 -17.98
N ARG A 184 -9.75 -15.86 -18.34
CA ARG A 184 -10.01 -16.93 -19.32
C ARG A 184 -10.22 -18.24 -18.58
N HIS A 185 -11.30 -18.94 -18.92
CA HIS A 185 -11.63 -20.20 -18.25
C HIS A 185 -12.36 -21.18 -19.15
N GLY A 186 -12.12 -22.47 -18.91
CA GLY A 186 -12.83 -23.60 -19.48
C GLY A 186 -13.19 -24.60 -18.39
N ASN A 187 -12.53 -25.76 -18.39
CA ASN A 187 -12.58 -26.68 -17.26
C ASN A 187 -11.68 -26.20 -16.11
N GLN A 188 -10.53 -25.62 -16.44
CA GLN A 188 -9.60 -24.93 -15.54
C GLN A 188 -9.58 -23.42 -15.80
N VAL A 189 -8.84 -22.67 -14.98
CA VAL A 189 -8.53 -21.26 -15.24
C VAL A 189 -7.32 -21.18 -16.16
N ASP A 190 -7.51 -20.63 -17.35
CA ASP A 190 -6.46 -20.49 -18.36
C ASP A 190 -5.57 -19.27 -18.08
N SER A 191 -6.18 -18.15 -17.71
CA SER A 191 -5.43 -16.94 -17.35
C SER A 191 -6.23 -15.97 -16.50
N ILE A 192 -5.50 -15.09 -15.80
CA ILE A 192 -6.03 -13.92 -15.11
C ILE A 192 -5.24 -12.67 -15.51
N ASP A 193 -5.93 -11.54 -15.45
CA ASP A 193 -5.38 -10.20 -15.66
C ASP A 193 -6.28 -9.21 -14.92
N ALA A 194 -5.71 -8.13 -14.41
CA ALA A 194 -6.43 -7.16 -13.61
C ALA A 194 -5.95 -5.73 -13.83
N ASP A 195 -6.89 -4.80 -14.02
CA ASP A 195 -6.58 -3.37 -14.00
C ASP A 195 -6.75 -2.85 -12.57
N TYR A 196 -5.88 -1.94 -12.16
CA TYR A 196 -5.81 -1.45 -10.80
C TYR A 196 -6.14 0.03 -10.69
N GLN A 197 -6.86 0.39 -9.64
CA GLN A 197 -7.05 1.77 -9.24
C GLN A 197 -5.84 2.22 -8.41
N LEU A 198 -5.22 3.30 -8.85
CA LEU A 198 -4.10 3.94 -8.16
C LEU A 198 -4.61 5.00 -7.18
N LEU A 199 -3.83 5.24 -6.11
CA LEU A 199 -4.01 6.38 -5.24
C LEU A 199 -3.96 7.67 -6.07
N GLY A 200 -4.90 8.59 -5.84
CA GLY A 200 -5.02 9.81 -6.63
C GLY A 200 -5.83 9.68 -7.93
N GLY A 201 -6.43 8.51 -8.20
CA GLY A 201 -7.45 8.37 -9.25
C GLY A 201 -6.97 7.75 -10.57
N GLY A 202 -5.66 7.59 -10.77
CA GLY A 202 -5.09 6.95 -11.96
C GLY A 202 -5.47 5.45 -12.08
N VAL A 203 -5.29 4.89 -13.27
CA VAL A 203 -5.47 3.44 -13.52
C VAL A 203 -4.14 2.86 -13.99
N LEU A 204 -3.79 1.70 -13.47
CA LEU A 204 -2.67 0.89 -13.94
C LEU A 204 -3.22 -0.36 -14.62
N ASP A 205 -2.98 -0.49 -15.91
CA ASP A 205 -3.34 -1.69 -16.65
C ASP A 205 -2.46 -2.86 -16.23
N GLY A 206 -3.08 -4.01 -16.02
CA GLY A 206 -2.38 -5.25 -15.67
C GLY A 206 -1.72 -5.93 -16.87
N SER A 207 -1.19 -7.10 -16.59
CA SER A 207 -0.67 -8.02 -17.60
C SER A 207 -1.33 -9.38 -17.47
N ASN A 208 -1.57 -10.05 -18.60
CA ASN A 208 -2.12 -11.39 -18.61
C ASN A 208 -1.12 -12.43 -18.09
N HIS A 209 -1.56 -13.19 -17.09
CA HIS A 209 -0.85 -14.33 -16.51
C HIS A 209 -1.56 -15.63 -16.88
N GLY A 210 -0.99 -16.38 -17.83
CA GLY A 210 -1.55 -17.63 -18.33
C GLY A 210 -1.68 -17.65 -19.86
N GLY A 211 -2.40 -18.65 -20.38
CA GLY A 211 -2.56 -18.84 -21.82
C GLY A 211 -3.76 -18.11 -22.43
N THR A 212 -3.94 -18.33 -23.73
CA THR A 212 -5.05 -17.75 -24.51
C THR A 212 -6.24 -18.71 -24.68
N GLY A 213 -6.23 -19.84 -23.97
CA GLY A 213 -7.30 -20.83 -23.99
C GLY A 213 -8.59 -20.34 -23.33
N GLY A 214 -9.52 -21.27 -23.14
CA GLY A 214 -10.82 -20.99 -22.53
C GLY A 214 -11.65 -19.92 -23.24
N ARG A 215 -12.78 -19.57 -22.62
CA ARG A 215 -13.58 -18.40 -23.02
C ARG A 215 -13.19 -17.19 -22.15
N PRO A 216 -13.14 -15.97 -22.72
CA PRO A 216 -12.88 -14.77 -21.93
C PRO A 216 -14.13 -14.37 -21.13
N THR A 217 -13.91 -13.81 -19.94
CA THR A 217 -14.93 -13.15 -19.13
C THR A 217 -14.30 -11.91 -18.51
N VAL A 218 -15.02 -10.79 -18.58
CA VAL A 218 -14.61 -9.52 -18.00
C VAL A 218 -15.56 -9.19 -16.88
N VAL A 219 -15.00 -8.83 -15.73
CA VAL A 219 -15.73 -8.30 -14.58
C VAL A 219 -15.25 -6.87 -14.36
N GLU A 220 -16.14 -5.91 -14.53
CA GLU A 220 -15.89 -4.52 -14.19
C GLU A 220 -16.54 -4.23 -12.85
N PHE A 221 -15.75 -3.71 -11.90
CA PHE A 221 -16.26 -3.34 -10.59
C PHE A 221 -16.79 -1.91 -10.60
N GLU A 222 -17.89 -1.69 -9.88
CA GLU A 222 -18.45 -0.35 -9.70
C GLU A 222 -17.49 0.56 -8.90
N ASP A 223 -17.69 1.87 -8.98
CA ASP A 223 -16.89 2.82 -8.22
C ASP A 223 -17.05 2.61 -6.70
N GLY A 224 -15.94 2.29 -6.03
CA GLY A 224 -15.92 1.92 -4.61
C GLY A 224 -16.37 0.49 -4.30
N GLU A 225 -16.58 -0.38 -5.30
CA GLU A 225 -16.67 -1.82 -5.11
C GLU A 225 -15.26 -2.43 -4.98
N PHE A 226 -15.06 -3.31 -4.01
CA PHE A 226 -13.75 -3.92 -3.73
C PHE A 226 -13.89 -5.41 -3.41
N ILE A 227 -12.87 -6.19 -3.76
CA ILE A 227 -12.85 -7.65 -3.51
C ILE A 227 -12.58 -7.89 -2.02
N ILE A 228 -13.48 -8.61 -1.36
CA ILE A 228 -13.38 -8.98 0.06
C ILE A 228 -13.01 -10.45 0.29
N ALA A 229 -13.16 -11.29 -0.73
CA ALA A 229 -12.68 -12.66 -0.69
C ALA A 229 -12.37 -13.19 -2.08
N MET A 230 -11.40 -14.08 -2.16
CA MET A 230 -11.12 -14.93 -3.32
C MET A 230 -11.19 -16.38 -2.86
N THR A 231 -12.11 -17.15 -3.43
CA THR A 231 -12.27 -18.58 -3.14
C THR A 231 -12.10 -19.38 -4.43
N GLY A 232 -11.86 -20.68 -4.30
CA GLY A 232 -11.72 -21.51 -5.48
C GLY A 232 -11.38 -22.95 -5.18
N LYS A 233 -10.97 -23.66 -6.22
CA LYS A 233 -10.52 -25.05 -6.14
C LYS A 233 -9.25 -25.24 -6.97
N THR A 234 -8.41 -26.14 -6.50
CA THR A 234 -7.24 -26.63 -7.23
C THR A 234 -7.29 -28.16 -7.31
N ASN A 235 -6.48 -28.72 -8.21
CA ASN A 235 -6.14 -30.14 -8.24
C ASN A 235 -4.70 -30.39 -7.76
N ASN A 236 -4.13 -29.44 -6.98
CA ASN A 236 -2.73 -29.37 -6.55
C ASN A 236 -1.68 -29.21 -7.67
N VAL A 237 -2.11 -29.11 -8.94
CA VAL A 237 -1.23 -28.81 -10.09
C VAL A 237 -1.61 -27.48 -10.73
N LEU A 238 -2.90 -27.20 -10.84
CA LEU A 238 -3.48 -26.02 -11.48
C LEU A 238 -4.56 -25.39 -10.60
N VAL A 239 -4.84 -24.12 -10.89
CA VAL A 239 -6.04 -23.43 -10.41
C VAL A 239 -7.21 -23.83 -11.31
N ASP A 240 -8.13 -24.62 -10.76
CA ASP A 240 -9.25 -25.18 -11.51
C ASP A 240 -10.51 -24.29 -11.43
N GLN A 241 -10.67 -23.58 -10.31
CA GLN A 241 -11.76 -22.62 -10.11
C GLN A 241 -11.28 -21.38 -9.35
N VAL A 242 -11.78 -20.21 -9.73
CA VAL A 242 -11.68 -18.98 -8.93
C VAL A 242 -13.02 -18.25 -8.88
N THR A 243 -13.34 -17.69 -7.72
CA THR A 243 -14.55 -16.90 -7.45
C THR A 243 -14.16 -15.69 -6.62
N PHE A 244 -14.67 -14.52 -6.99
CA PHE A 244 -14.46 -13.27 -6.24
C PHE A 244 -15.75 -12.85 -5.56
N THR A 245 -15.67 -12.59 -4.27
CA THR A 245 -16.74 -11.92 -3.53
C THR A 245 -16.34 -10.48 -3.30
N THR A 246 -17.19 -9.55 -3.67
CA THR A 246 -16.96 -8.12 -3.51
C THR A 246 -17.93 -7.51 -2.51
N ARG A 247 -17.60 -6.29 -2.07
CA ARG A 247 -18.51 -5.41 -1.36
C ARG A 247 -18.63 -4.09 -2.10
N LYS A 248 -19.86 -3.70 -2.40
CA LYS A 248 -20.22 -2.44 -3.04
C LYS A 248 -20.24 -1.30 -2.03
N ARG A 249 -20.22 -0.07 -2.53
CA ARG A 249 -20.28 1.16 -1.72
C ARG A 249 -21.48 1.21 -0.77
N ASN A 250 -22.63 0.69 -1.20
CA ASN A 250 -23.85 0.65 -0.39
C ASN A 250 -23.85 -0.48 0.67
N GLY A 251 -22.75 -1.23 0.80
CA GLY A 251 -22.58 -2.31 1.78
C GLY A 251 -23.04 -3.69 1.30
N THR A 252 -23.74 -3.80 0.17
CA THR A 252 -24.16 -5.08 -0.40
C THR A 252 -22.97 -5.87 -0.95
N THR A 253 -23.10 -7.21 -0.97
CA THR A 253 -22.08 -8.10 -1.54
C THR A 253 -22.50 -8.61 -2.91
N ALA A 254 -21.53 -8.84 -3.78
CA ALA A 254 -21.72 -9.53 -5.05
C ALA A 254 -20.71 -10.68 -5.19
N THR A 255 -21.04 -11.66 -6.02
CA THR A 255 -20.20 -12.83 -6.28
C THR A 255 -20.02 -13.00 -7.78
N TYR A 256 -18.77 -13.14 -8.21
CA TYR A 256 -18.39 -13.33 -9.61
C TYR A 256 -17.64 -14.65 -9.75
N GLY A 257 -18.21 -15.56 -10.54
CA GLY A 257 -17.72 -16.93 -10.73
C GLY A 257 -18.71 -17.99 -10.21
N PRO A 258 -18.27 -19.23 -10.02
CA PRO A 258 -16.90 -19.70 -10.27
C PRO A 258 -16.54 -19.63 -11.76
N PHE A 259 -15.30 -19.20 -12.01
CA PHE A 259 -14.65 -19.30 -13.31
C PHE A 259 -13.83 -20.58 -13.32
N GLY A 260 -14.04 -21.45 -14.30
CA GLY A 260 -13.59 -22.85 -14.29
C GLY A 260 -14.62 -23.80 -13.67
N LYS A 261 -14.34 -25.11 -13.68
CA LYS A 261 -15.33 -26.15 -13.34
C LYS A 261 -14.80 -27.29 -12.47
N THR A 262 -13.55 -27.69 -12.63
CA THR A 262 -13.02 -28.89 -11.95
C THR A 262 -12.46 -28.56 -10.56
N GLY A 263 -11.65 -29.46 -10.02
CA GLY A 263 -10.92 -29.25 -8.77
C GLY A 263 -11.61 -29.84 -7.55
N GLU A 264 -10.78 -30.19 -6.57
CA GLU A 264 -11.18 -30.93 -5.38
C GLU A 264 -10.78 -30.18 -4.11
N THR A 265 -9.56 -29.65 -4.08
CA THR A 265 -9.00 -28.96 -2.92
C THR A 265 -9.43 -27.49 -2.92
N LYS A 266 -10.26 -27.11 -1.95
CA LYS A 266 -10.73 -25.73 -1.79
C LYS A 266 -9.65 -24.82 -1.22
N TYR A 267 -9.68 -23.56 -1.62
CA TYR A 267 -8.90 -22.50 -1.00
C TYR A 267 -9.73 -21.23 -0.81
N GLU A 268 -9.27 -20.39 0.11
CA GLU A 268 -9.89 -19.10 0.44
C GLU A 268 -8.83 -18.11 0.90
N VAL A 269 -8.94 -16.89 0.41
CA VAL A 269 -8.27 -15.69 0.93
C VAL A 269 -9.35 -14.68 1.27
N THR A 270 -9.37 -14.22 2.50
CA THR A 270 -10.36 -13.25 3.00
C THR A 270 -9.66 -12.01 3.53
N GLY A 271 -10.12 -10.85 3.06
CA GLY A 271 -9.48 -9.56 3.26
C GLY A 271 -9.73 -8.66 2.05
N ASN A 272 -9.39 -7.38 2.16
CA ASN A 272 -9.52 -6.48 1.02
C ASN A 272 -8.39 -6.75 0.02
N ILE A 273 -8.67 -7.49 -1.04
CA ILE A 273 -7.70 -7.92 -2.04
C ILE A 273 -7.42 -6.78 -3.01
N VAL A 274 -6.13 -6.45 -3.18
CA VAL A 274 -5.66 -5.33 -4.00
C VAL A 274 -4.67 -5.73 -5.09
N GLY A 275 -4.27 -6.99 -5.14
CA GLY A 275 -3.44 -7.52 -6.22
C GLY A 275 -3.20 -9.02 -6.10
N PHE A 276 -2.61 -9.58 -7.14
CA PHE A 276 -2.40 -11.02 -7.26
C PHE A 276 -0.93 -11.34 -7.46
N PHE A 277 -0.58 -12.58 -7.15
CA PHE A 277 0.71 -13.17 -7.49
C PHE A 277 0.50 -14.66 -7.69
N GLY A 278 1.48 -15.35 -8.27
CA GLY A 278 1.31 -16.78 -8.50
C GLY A 278 2.29 -17.32 -9.51
N ARG A 279 1.84 -18.33 -10.26
CA ARG A 279 2.61 -18.96 -11.31
C ARG A 279 1.69 -19.27 -12.50
N ALA A 280 2.18 -19.02 -13.70
CA ALA A 280 1.40 -19.26 -14.90
C ALA A 280 2.27 -19.72 -16.09
N GLY A 281 1.72 -20.63 -16.88
CA GLY A 281 2.22 -21.08 -18.17
C GLY A 281 1.12 -20.98 -19.22
N ASN A 282 0.76 -22.10 -19.84
CA ASN A 282 -0.41 -22.16 -20.73
C ASN A 282 -1.74 -22.10 -19.97
N LEU A 283 -1.71 -22.40 -18.67
CA LEU A 283 -2.83 -22.30 -17.74
C LEU A 283 -2.34 -21.56 -16.48
N LEU A 284 -3.25 -21.24 -15.57
CA LEU A 284 -2.90 -20.70 -14.27
C LEU A 284 -2.46 -21.84 -13.33
N ASP A 285 -1.16 -22.02 -13.15
CA ASP A 285 -0.60 -23.07 -12.29
C ASP A 285 -0.89 -22.82 -10.82
N ALA A 286 -0.74 -21.56 -10.38
CA ALA A 286 -1.01 -21.19 -9.00
C ALA A 286 -1.39 -19.72 -8.83
N ILE A 287 -2.13 -19.42 -7.76
CA ILE A 287 -2.60 -18.07 -7.42
C ILE A 287 -2.50 -17.80 -5.92
N GLY A 288 -2.16 -16.57 -5.59
CA GLY A 288 -2.26 -15.95 -4.28
C GLY A 288 -2.65 -14.49 -4.43
N ALA A 289 -2.91 -13.83 -3.30
CA ALA A 289 -3.35 -12.44 -3.29
C ALA A 289 -2.61 -11.60 -2.23
N PHE A 290 -2.44 -10.33 -2.56
CA PHE A 290 -2.08 -9.28 -1.61
C PHE A 290 -3.36 -8.65 -1.06
N TYR A 291 -3.48 -8.60 0.26
CA TYR A 291 -4.69 -8.08 0.92
C TYR A 291 -4.38 -7.33 2.21
N CYS A 292 -5.32 -6.51 2.66
CA CYS A 292 -5.28 -5.82 3.96
C CYS A 292 -6.60 -5.98 4.73
#